data_AF-A0A7X3JQV8-F1
#
_entry.id   AF-A0A7X3JQV8-F1
#
_cell.length_a   1.000
_cell.length_b   1.000
_cell.length_c   1.000
_cell.angle_alpha   90.00
_cell.angle_beta   90.00
_cell.angle_gamma   90.00
#
_symmetry.space_group_name_H-M   'P 1'
#
loop_
_entity.id
_entity.type
_entity.pdbx_description
1 polymer ?
#
loop_
_entity_poly.entity_id
_entity_poly.type
_entity_poly.pdbx_seq_one_letter_code
_entity_poly.pdbx_strand_id
1 'polypeptide(L)'
;MRERRTIYHHEGYRLRSYTELMWVKVMEASGIFYLYEPDLVRVDDGYYLPDFWLPNVGVYLEVKGKAPTSEEIQKAEAVMARTGREVIFLVGLPQADDRGICNCGFLVRGASGWTGNLSPNYLHQVIRDFLCPGMWLAIIRAARPDGYDWVRPIGDMLEEFFLSRADRSEMEKILREGHAPVNAERMARLPSPSPCESAIKAFLDRQQFRVVQRGAA
;
A
#
# COMPACT_ATOMS: atom_id res chain seq x y z
N MET A 1 -20.31 19.69 -12.09
CA MET A 1 -19.26 18.66 -11.93
C MET A 1 -18.69 18.82 -10.53
N ARG A 2 -18.67 17.76 -9.71
CA ARG A 2 -17.91 17.80 -8.46
C ARG A 2 -16.43 17.68 -8.84
N GLU A 3 -15.63 18.69 -8.54
CA GLU A 3 -14.20 18.67 -8.76
C GLU A 3 -13.60 17.52 -7.95
N ARG A 4 -12.86 16.63 -8.61
CA ARG A 4 -12.33 15.42 -7.99
C ARG A 4 -11.06 15.78 -7.22
N ARG A 5 -11.08 15.60 -5.90
CA ARG A 5 -9.92 15.73 -5.03
C ARG A 5 -8.74 14.88 -5.54
N THR A 6 -7.57 15.49 -5.58
CA THR A 6 -6.32 14.91 -6.07
C THR A 6 -5.33 14.60 -4.94
N ILE A 7 -5.48 15.25 -3.77
CA ILE A 7 -4.60 15.06 -2.62
C ILE A 7 -5.40 14.81 -1.35
N TYR A 8 -5.01 13.78 -0.59
CA TYR A 8 -5.64 13.35 0.65
C TYR A 8 -4.65 13.42 1.81
N HIS A 9 -4.93 14.26 2.81
CA HIS A 9 -4.06 14.41 3.98
C HIS A 9 -4.33 13.33 5.01
N HIS A 10 -3.26 12.68 5.51
CA HIS A 10 -3.35 11.70 6.59
C HIS A 10 -2.02 11.58 7.33
N GLU A 11 -2.01 11.81 8.65
CA GLU A 11 -0.83 11.64 9.53
C GLU A 11 0.46 12.29 8.97
N GLY A 12 0.34 13.49 8.38
CA GLY A 12 1.45 14.23 7.79
C GLY A 12 1.76 13.90 6.31
N TYR A 13 1.14 12.88 5.73
CA TYR A 13 1.27 12.54 4.31
C TYR A 13 0.25 13.22 3.41
N ARG A 14 0.60 13.37 2.13
CA ARG A 14 -0.25 13.84 1.04
C ARG A 14 -0.47 12.71 0.04
N LEU A 15 -1.46 11.87 0.30
CA LEU A 15 -1.78 10.70 -0.52
C LEU A 15 -2.41 11.15 -1.85
N ARG A 16 -2.10 10.45 -2.94
CA ARG A 16 -2.45 10.86 -4.32
C ARG A 16 -3.80 10.30 -4.78
N SER A 17 -4.43 9.45 -3.97
CA SER A 17 -5.74 8.91 -4.28
C SER A 17 -6.55 8.56 -3.04
N TYR A 18 -7.88 8.56 -3.18
CA TYR A 18 -8.77 8.04 -2.14
C TYR A 18 -8.51 6.56 -1.84
N THR A 19 -8.12 5.79 -2.87
CA THR A 19 -7.80 4.38 -2.73
C THR A 19 -6.58 4.19 -1.82
N GLU A 20 -5.53 5.00 -1.97
CA GLU A 20 -4.39 5.00 -1.05
C GLU A 20 -4.80 5.36 0.37
N LEU A 21 -5.63 6.40 0.57
CA LEU A 21 -6.15 6.76 1.89
C LEU A 21 -6.88 5.60 2.56
N MET A 22 -7.73 4.90 1.82
CA MET A 22 -8.47 3.77 2.38
C MET A 22 -7.55 2.59 2.70
N TRP A 23 -6.52 2.33 1.90
CA TRP A 23 -5.51 1.32 2.22
C TRP A 23 -4.68 1.70 3.44
N VAL A 24 -4.31 2.97 3.60
CA VAL A 24 -3.66 3.48 4.81
C VAL A 24 -4.50 3.21 6.06
N LYS A 25 -5.79 3.57 6.03
CA LYS A 25 -6.72 3.31 7.15
C LYS A 25 -6.79 1.82 7.48
N VAL A 26 -6.82 0.95 6.46
CA VAL A 26 -6.81 -0.51 6.65
C VAL A 26 -5.49 -0.99 7.26
N MET A 27 -4.34 -0.50 6.78
CA MET A 27 -3.02 -0.86 7.31
C MET A 27 -2.88 -0.44 8.78
N GLU A 28 -3.26 0.78 9.13
CA GLU A 28 -3.21 1.27 10.52
C GLU A 28 -4.12 0.46 11.44
N ALA A 29 -5.35 0.19 11.01
CA ALA A 29 -6.28 -0.64 11.77
C ALA A 29 -5.79 -2.10 11.93
N SER A 30 -4.96 -2.56 10.99
CA SER A 30 -4.30 -3.88 11.04
C SER A 30 -2.98 -3.86 11.82
N GLY A 31 -2.54 -2.70 12.33
CA GLY A 31 -1.24 -2.56 12.98
C GLY A 31 -0.06 -2.83 12.03
N ILE A 32 -0.23 -2.61 10.73
CA ILE A 32 0.84 -2.72 9.74
C ILE A 32 1.58 -1.39 9.69
N PHE A 33 2.88 -1.43 9.94
CA PHE A 33 3.74 -0.26 9.84
C PHE A 33 4.09 0.00 8.37
N TYR A 34 3.97 1.25 7.93
CA TYR A 34 4.29 1.66 6.58
C TYR A 34 5.00 3.02 6.54
N LEU A 35 5.78 3.20 5.48
CA LEU A 35 6.26 4.48 4.96
C LEU A 35 5.57 4.76 3.63
N TYR A 36 5.19 6.00 3.37
CA TYR A 36 4.57 6.42 2.11
C TYR A 36 5.62 7.10 1.22
N GLU A 37 5.67 6.71 -0.06
CA GLU A 37 6.65 7.18 -1.04
C GLU A 37 8.07 7.26 -0.46
N PRO A 38 8.60 6.14 0.07
CA PRO A 38 9.78 6.12 0.95
C PRO A 38 11.03 6.69 0.30
N ASP A 39 11.40 6.17 -0.88
CA ASP A 39 12.55 6.60 -1.68
C ASP A 39 12.51 5.97 -3.08
N LEU A 40 13.20 6.60 -4.03
CA LEU A 40 13.37 6.08 -5.39
C LEU A 40 14.34 4.88 -5.40
N VAL A 41 13.87 3.76 -5.93
CA VAL A 41 14.71 2.59 -6.23
C VAL A 41 15.23 2.71 -7.67
N ARG A 42 16.55 2.70 -7.84
CA ARG A 42 17.17 2.66 -9.17
C ARG A 42 17.12 1.24 -9.73
N VAL A 43 16.54 1.11 -10.92
CA VAL A 43 16.51 -0.10 -11.75
C VAL A 43 17.23 0.17 -13.07
N ASP A 44 17.51 -0.88 -13.84
CA ASP A 44 18.32 -0.75 -15.07
C ASP A 44 17.70 0.24 -16.06
N ASP A 45 16.36 0.23 -16.19
CA ASP A 45 15.60 1.10 -17.10
C ASP A 45 15.00 2.35 -16.43
N GLY A 46 15.56 2.80 -15.29
CA GLY A 46 15.20 4.08 -14.68
C GLY A 46 14.98 4.01 -13.16
N TYR A 47 13.88 4.60 -12.70
CA TYR A 47 13.55 4.67 -11.28
C TYR A 47 12.16 4.12 -11.02
N TYR A 48 12.01 3.47 -9.88
CA TYR A 48 10.75 2.99 -9.34
C TYR A 48 10.50 3.63 -7.98
N LEU A 49 9.37 4.32 -7.83
CA LEU A 49 8.90 4.84 -6.55
C LEU A 49 7.72 3.97 -6.12
N PRO A 50 7.86 3.12 -5.10
CA PRO A 50 6.72 2.40 -4.56
C PRO A 50 5.78 3.37 -3.84
N ASP A 51 4.47 3.09 -3.88
CA ASP A 51 3.50 3.85 -3.08
C ASP A 51 3.80 3.67 -1.58
N PHE A 52 4.08 2.44 -1.13
CA PHE A 52 4.41 2.17 0.28
C PHE A 52 5.58 1.20 0.47
N TRP A 53 6.25 1.32 1.61
CA TRP A 53 7.24 0.36 2.10
C TRP A 53 6.92 -0.13 3.51
N LEU A 54 6.95 -1.45 3.68
CA LEU A 54 6.71 -2.14 4.95
C LEU A 54 8.03 -2.73 5.46
N PRO A 55 8.81 -1.96 6.25
CA PRO A 55 10.15 -2.36 6.69
C PRO A 55 10.18 -3.64 7.52
N ASN A 56 9.15 -3.90 8.34
CA ASN A 56 9.09 -5.08 9.21
C ASN A 56 9.03 -6.41 8.44
N VAL A 57 8.50 -6.40 7.22
CA VAL A 57 8.33 -7.60 6.39
C VAL A 57 9.14 -7.56 5.10
N GLY A 58 9.77 -6.43 4.79
CA GLY A 58 10.61 -6.28 3.61
C GLY A 58 9.84 -6.19 2.30
N VAL A 59 8.67 -5.55 2.29
CA VAL A 59 7.71 -5.55 1.17
C VAL A 59 7.41 -4.14 0.67
N TYR A 60 7.45 -3.96 -0.65
CA TYR A 60 6.87 -2.81 -1.33
C TYR A 60 5.39 -3.06 -1.66
N LEU A 61 4.53 -2.06 -1.43
CA LEU A 61 3.15 -2.10 -1.87
C LEU A 61 2.90 -1.06 -2.95
N GLU A 62 2.08 -1.44 -3.91
CA GLU A 62 1.66 -0.58 -5.02
C GLU A 62 0.13 -0.60 -5.13
N VAL A 63 -0.51 0.56 -5.00
CA VAL A 63 -1.96 0.71 -5.07
C VAL A 63 -2.39 0.94 -6.51
N LYS A 64 -3.33 0.12 -6.99
CA LYS A 64 -3.92 0.26 -8.32
C LYS A 64 -5.44 0.25 -8.24
N GLY A 65 -6.08 1.18 -8.96
CA GLY A 65 -7.55 1.19 -9.08
C GLY A 65 -8.10 0.02 -9.91
N LYS A 66 -7.28 -0.55 -10.80
CA LYS A 66 -7.59 -1.70 -11.65
C LYS A 66 -6.39 -2.66 -11.65
N ALA A 67 -6.52 -3.82 -12.30
CA ALA A 67 -5.38 -4.72 -12.48
C ALA A 67 -4.19 -3.97 -13.11
N PRO A 68 -2.95 -4.18 -12.62
CA PRO A 68 -1.77 -3.52 -13.17
C PRO A 68 -1.56 -3.93 -14.63
N THR A 69 -1.02 -3.00 -15.39
CA THR A 69 -0.59 -3.19 -16.77
C THR A 69 0.66 -4.08 -16.85
N SER A 70 0.93 -4.63 -18.03
CA SER A 70 2.13 -5.43 -18.29
C SER A 70 3.42 -4.65 -18.04
N GLU A 71 3.43 -3.33 -18.26
CA GLU A 71 4.59 -2.47 -17.98
C GLU A 71 4.82 -2.28 -16.49
N GLU A 72 3.75 -2.09 -15.71
CA GLU A 72 3.85 -1.98 -14.24
C GLU A 72 4.31 -3.30 -13.62
N ILE A 73 3.83 -4.43 -14.14
CA ILE A 73 4.30 -5.76 -13.75
C ILE A 73 5.81 -5.91 -14.03
N GLN A 74 6.27 -5.53 -15.23
CA GLN A 74 7.70 -5.61 -15.58
C GLN A 74 8.57 -4.74 -14.66
N LYS A 75 8.12 -3.52 -14.33
CA LYS A 75 8.83 -2.65 -13.37
C LYS A 75 8.90 -3.27 -11.99
N ALA A 76 7.80 -3.83 -11.49
CA ALA A 76 7.79 -4.54 -10.22
C ALA A 76 8.77 -5.72 -10.22
N GLU A 77 8.79 -6.53 -11.28
CA GLU A 77 9.74 -7.64 -11.41
C GLU A 77 11.20 -7.18 -11.45
N ALA A 78 11.50 -6.09 -12.16
CA ALA A 78 12.84 -5.52 -12.20
C ALA A 78 13.31 -5.05 -10.81
N VAL A 79 12.43 -4.42 -10.04
CA VAL A 79 12.72 -3.98 -8.66
C VAL A 79 12.91 -5.16 -7.73
N MET A 80 12.06 -6.19 -7.85
CA MET A 80 12.19 -7.42 -7.07
C MET A 80 13.53 -8.11 -7.36
N ALA A 81 13.89 -8.26 -8.64
CA ALA A 81 15.17 -8.84 -9.04
C ALA A 81 16.37 -8.03 -8.53
N ARG A 82 16.26 -6.70 -8.55
CA ARG A 82 17.33 -5.79 -8.13
C ARG A 82 17.53 -5.75 -6.62
N THR A 83 16.45 -5.77 -5.85
CA THR A 83 16.47 -5.51 -4.41
C THR A 83 16.31 -6.77 -3.55
N GLY A 84 15.85 -7.87 -4.14
CA GLY A 84 15.47 -9.09 -3.42
C GLY A 84 14.22 -8.92 -2.54
N ARG A 85 13.50 -7.79 -2.66
CA ARG A 85 12.30 -7.47 -1.89
C ARG A 85 11.06 -7.72 -2.72
N GLU A 86 10.02 -8.25 -2.09
CA GLU A 86 8.75 -8.54 -2.75
C GLU A 86 7.98 -7.26 -3.05
N VAL A 87 7.26 -7.26 -4.18
CA VAL A 87 6.29 -6.22 -4.54
C VAL A 87 4.89 -6.84 -4.55
N ILE A 88 3.95 -6.21 -3.86
CA ILE A 88 2.54 -6.64 -3.82
C ILE A 88 1.68 -5.50 -4.37
N PHE A 89 0.83 -5.81 -5.36
CA PHE A 89 -0.17 -4.84 -5.79
C PHE A 89 -1.44 -4.96 -4.94
N LEU A 90 -1.88 -3.84 -4.41
CA LEU A 90 -3.18 -3.63 -3.78
C LEU A 90 -4.16 -3.14 -4.85
N VAL A 91 -5.03 -4.03 -5.32
CA VAL A 91 -5.93 -3.74 -6.44
C VAL A 91 -7.33 -3.45 -5.92
N GLY A 92 -7.91 -2.32 -6.33
CA GLY A 92 -9.27 -1.92 -5.99
C GLY A 92 -9.38 -1.09 -4.71
N LEU A 93 -10.59 -0.60 -4.45
CA LEU A 93 -10.92 0.26 -3.31
C LEU A 93 -11.42 -0.64 -2.16
N PRO A 94 -10.66 -0.77 -1.06
CA PRO A 94 -11.10 -1.58 0.07
C PRO A 94 -12.36 -0.96 0.67
N GLN A 95 -13.42 -1.75 0.69
CA GLN A 95 -14.70 -1.44 1.32
C GLN A 95 -15.00 -2.50 2.37
N ALA A 96 -15.91 -2.23 3.29
CA ALA A 96 -16.39 -3.25 4.23
C ALA A 96 -17.89 -3.47 4.14
N ASP A 97 -18.28 -4.75 4.21
CA ASP A 97 -19.65 -5.22 4.35
C ASP A 97 -19.81 -6.09 5.61
N ASP A 98 -20.91 -6.83 5.70
CA ASP A 98 -21.22 -7.77 6.80
C ASP A 98 -20.33 -9.02 6.81
N ARG A 99 -19.62 -9.30 5.71
CA ARG A 99 -18.78 -10.49 5.52
C ARG A 99 -17.31 -10.19 5.63
N GLY A 100 -16.89 -8.95 5.36
CA GLY A 100 -15.50 -8.56 5.53
C GLY A 100 -15.09 -7.36 4.70
N ILE A 101 -13.79 -7.30 4.38
CA ILE A 101 -13.29 -6.38 3.36
C ILE A 101 -13.70 -6.93 1.99
N CYS A 102 -14.19 -6.07 1.11
CA CYS A 102 -14.59 -6.39 -0.26
C CYS A 102 -14.12 -5.32 -1.26
N ASN A 103 -14.41 -5.54 -2.54
CA ASN A 103 -14.08 -4.64 -3.67
C ASN A 103 -12.57 -4.35 -3.86
N CYS A 104 -11.72 -5.21 -3.31
CA CYS A 104 -10.28 -5.13 -3.46
C CYS A 104 -9.65 -6.53 -3.55
N GLY A 105 -8.33 -6.60 -3.74
CA GLY A 105 -7.57 -7.85 -3.76
C GLY A 105 -6.07 -7.61 -3.79
N PHE A 106 -5.30 -8.67 -3.58
CA PHE A 106 -3.85 -8.61 -3.63
C PHE A 106 -3.34 -9.43 -4.82
N LEU A 107 -2.47 -8.83 -5.62
CA LEU A 107 -1.75 -9.51 -6.67
C LEU A 107 -0.30 -9.67 -6.21
N VAL A 108 0.10 -10.93 -6.05
CA VAL A 108 1.43 -11.33 -5.55
C VAL A 108 2.12 -12.21 -6.57
N ARG A 109 3.45 -12.14 -6.62
CA ARG A 109 4.25 -13.00 -7.48
C ARG A 109 4.53 -14.34 -6.81
N GLY A 110 4.02 -15.43 -7.40
CA GLY A 110 4.30 -16.79 -6.98
C GLY A 110 5.27 -17.51 -7.92
N ALA A 111 5.51 -18.80 -7.67
CA ALA A 111 6.39 -19.64 -8.50
C ALA A 111 5.91 -19.81 -9.95
N SER A 112 4.60 -19.71 -10.20
CA SER A 112 4.00 -19.78 -11.54
C SER A 112 3.72 -18.41 -12.16
N GLY A 113 4.32 -17.34 -11.62
CA GLY A 113 4.08 -15.96 -12.03
C GLY A 113 3.08 -15.23 -11.11
N TRP A 114 2.54 -14.11 -11.60
CA TRP A 114 1.60 -13.28 -10.85
C TRP A 114 0.26 -13.97 -10.66
N THR A 115 -0.22 -14.03 -9.42
CA THR A 115 -1.50 -14.68 -9.06
C THR A 115 -2.37 -13.74 -8.25
N GLY A 116 -3.60 -13.51 -8.69
CA GLY A 116 -4.54 -12.58 -8.06
C GLY A 116 -5.38 -13.18 -6.93
N ASN A 117 -4.98 -14.33 -6.39
CA ASN A 117 -5.85 -15.19 -5.59
C ASN A 117 -5.74 -15.04 -4.07
N LEU A 118 -5.04 -14.01 -3.58
CA LEU A 118 -5.34 -13.49 -2.26
C LEU A 118 -6.63 -12.67 -2.36
N SER A 119 -7.76 -13.39 -2.49
CA SER A 119 -9.07 -12.80 -2.25
C SER A 119 -9.02 -12.07 -0.90
N PRO A 120 -9.74 -10.96 -0.71
CA PRO A 120 -9.98 -10.42 0.61
C PRO A 120 -10.45 -11.48 1.60
N ASN A 121 -11.05 -12.59 1.14
CA ASN A 121 -11.40 -13.75 1.96
C ASN A 121 -10.18 -14.55 2.45
N TYR A 122 -9.09 -14.63 1.69
CA TYR A 122 -7.86 -15.31 2.12
C TYR A 122 -7.04 -14.41 3.03
N LEU A 123 -6.97 -13.11 2.75
CA LEU A 123 -6.46 -12.15 3.73
C LEU A 123 -7.34 -12.16 4.97
N HIS A 124 -8.68 -12.18 4.83
CA HIS A 124 -9.63 -12.32 5.94
C HIS A 124 -9.42 -13.62 6.70
N GLN A 125 -9.11 -14.75 6.07
CA GLN A 125 -8.80 -15.99 6.79
C GLN A 125 -7.47 -15.87 7.53
N VAL A 126 -6.42 -15.36 6.89
CA VAL A 126 -5.11 -15.11 7.53
C VAL A 126 -5.19 -14.04 8.61
N ILE A 127 -6.06 -13.04 8.47
CA ILE A 127 -6.33 -12.01 9.46
C ILE A 127 -7.18 -12.63 10.57
N ARG A 128 -8.40 -13.10 10.30
CA ARG A 128 -9.30 -13.72 11.28
C ARG A 128 -8.63 -14.81 12.11
N ASP A 129 -7.84 -15.69 11.50
CA ASP A 129 -7.22 -16.81 12.20
C ASP A 129 -6.04 -16.35 13.09
N PHE A 130 -5.50 -15.14 12.88
CA PHE A 130 -4.38 -14.56 13.63
C PHE A 130 -4.73 -13.28 14.42
N LEU A 131 -5.92 -12.71 14.23
CA LEU A 131 -6.35 -11.44 14.82
C LEU A 131 -7.42 -11.64 15.88
N CYS A 132 -7.32 -10.87 16.96
CA CYS A 132 -8.38 -10.80 17.95
C CYS A 132 -9.64 -10.12 17.37
N PRO A 133 -10.85 -10.42 17.88
CA PRO A 133 -12.10 -9.81 17.42
C PRO A 133 -12.09 -8.27 17.43
N GLY A 134 -11.35 -7.65 18.35
CA GLY A 134 -11.22 -6.19 18.43
C GLY A 134 -10.51 -5.59 17.21
N MET A 135 -9.42 -6.22 16.75
CA MET A 135 -8.68 -5.75 15.56
C MET A 135 -9.50 -5.98 14.28
N TRP A 136 -10.23 -7.10 14.20
CA TRP A 136 -11.18 -7.32 13.12
C TRP A 136 -12.22 -6.20 13.01
N LEU A 137 -12.84 -5.81 14.12
CA LEU A 137 -13.80 -4.70 14.13
C LEU A 137 -13.17 -3.36 13.77
N ALA A 138 -11.92 -3.10 14.18
CA ALA A 138 -11.19 -1.89 13.80
C ALA A 138 -10.98 -1.81 12.28
N ILE A 139 -10.56 -2.90 11.66
CA ILE A 139 -10.36 -3.00 10.21
C ILE A 139 -11.66 -2.76 9.45
N ILE A 140 -12.76 -3.41 9.87
CA ILE A 140 -14.07 -3.22 9.25
C ILE A 140 -14.55 -1.78 9.37
N ARG A 141 -14.31 -1.12 10.51
CA ARG A 141 -14.65 0.30 10.67
C ARG A 141 -13.80 1.20 9.79
N ALA A 142 -12.50 0.92 9.68
CA ALA A 142 -11.57 1.68 8.85
C ALA A 142 -11.89 1.60 7.35
N ALA A 143 -12.37 0.45 6.88
CA ALA A 143 -12.76 0.23 5.49
C ALA A 143 -14.17 0.76 5.14
N ARG A 144 -14.91 1.37 6.09
CA ARG A 144 -16.17 2.05 5.77
C ARG A 144 -15.89 3.41 5.13
N PRO A 145 -16.63 3.77 4.07
CA PRO A 145 -16.46 5.08 3.43
C PRO A 145 -16.80 6.21 4.41
N ASP A 146 -16.02 7.28 4.36
CA ASP A 146 -16.26 8.46 5.17
C ASP A 146 -17.37 9.31 4.55
N GLY A 147 -18.50 9.41 5.23
CA GLY A 147 -19.65 10.21 4.80
C GLY A 147 -19.37 11.72 4.77
N TYR A 148 -18.26 12.16 5.36
CA TYR A 148 -17.83 13.55 5.44
C TYR A 148 -16.57 13.86 4.60
N ASP A 149 -16.12 12.97 3.72
CA ASP A 149 -14.95 13.22 2.83
C ASP A 149 -15.11 14.47 1.93
N TRP A 150 -16.34 14.96 1.75
CA TRP A 150 -16.64 16.19 1.04
C TRP A 150 -16.33 17.47 1.84
N VAL A 151 -16.13 17.37 3.16
CA VAL A 151 -15.73 18.50 4.02
C VAL A 151 -14.21 18.63 3.96
N ARG A 152 -13.73 19.79 3.49
CA ARG A 152 -12.31 20.05 3.31
C ARG A 152 -11.92 21.37 3.98
N PRO A 153 -10.79 21.42 4.71
CA PRO A 153 -10.19 22.69 5.10
C PRO A 153 -9.89 23.54 3.87
N ILE A 154 -10.09 24.85 3.97
CA ILE A 154 -9.78 25.78 2.88
C ILE A 154 -8.28 25.75 2.51
N GLY A 155 -7.41 25.44 3.48
CA GLY A 155 -5.98 25.27 3.27
C GLY A 155 -5.68 24.16 2.26
N ASP A 156 -6.24 22.96 2.46
CA ASP A 156 -6.09 21.82 1.54
C ASP A 156 -6.57 22.17 0.13
N MET A 157 -7.67 22.92 0.01
CA MET A 157 -8.20 23.35 -1.29
C MET A 157 -7.25 24.32 -2.01
N LEU A 158 -6.61 25.24 -1.27
CA LEU A 158 -5.62 26.16 -1.83
C LEU A 158 -4.33 25.43 -2.22
N GLU A 159 -3.85 24.53 -1.38
CA GLU A 159 -2.67 23.72 -1.67
C GLU A 159 -2.87 22.89 -2.95
N GLU A 160 -4.01 22.22 -3.08
CA GLU A 160 -4.41 21.48 -4.29
C GLU A 160 -4.47 22.40 -5.52
N PHE A 161 -5.02 23.61 -5.38
CA PHE A 161 -5.07 24.60 -6.45
C PHE A 161 -3.69 25.02 -6.95
N PHE A 162 -2.72 25.18 -6.05
CA PHE A 162 -1.35 25.55 -6.40
C PHE A 162 -0.57 24.35 -6.96
N LEU A 163 -0.69 23.17 -6.35
CA LEU A 163 0.00 21.96 -6.82
C LEU A 163 -0.45 21.54 -8.22
N SER A 164 -1.75 21.68 -8.53
CA SER A 164 -2.27 21.42 -9.89
C SER A 164 -1.77 22.41 -10.96
N ARG A 165 -1.17 23.54 -10.55
CA ARG A 165 -0.60 24.56 -11.45
C ARG A 165 0.92 24.55 -11.48
N ALA A 166 1.57 23.87 -10.53
CA ALA A 166 3.01 23.72 -10.51
C ALA A 166 3.47 22.83 -11.66
N ASP A 167 4.73 22.97 -12.07
CA ASP A 167 5.32 21.99 -12.97
C ASP A 167 5.32 20.60 -12.29
N ARG A 168 5.16 19.54 -13.09
CA ARG A 168 5.11 18.17 -12.56
C ARG A 168 6.35 17.84 -11.73
N SER A 169 7.53 18.28 -12.16
CA SER A 169 8.78 18.02 -11.45
C SER A 169 8.85 18.77 -10.11
N GLU A 170 8.31 19.99 -10.06
CA GLU A 170 8.22 20.77 -8.82
C GLU A 170 7.23 20.14 -7.85
N MET A 171 6.06 19.71 -8.34
CA MET A 171 5.07 19.00 -7.53
C MET A 171 5.66 17.71 -6.92
N GLU A 172 6.30 16.87 -7.74
CA GLU A 172 6.93 15.63 -7.27
C GLU A 172 8.02 15.92 -6.22
N LYS A 173 8.79 17.00 -6.40
CA LYS A 173 9.78 17.45 -5.43
C LYS A 173 9.14 17.90 -4.11
N ILE A 174 8.10 18.74 -4.16
CA ILE A 174 7.39 19.24 -2.97
C ILE A 174 6.78 18.08 -2.17
N LEU A 175 6.13 17.13 -2.84
CA LEU A 175 5.56 15.95 -2.19
C LEU A 175 6.65 15.14 -1.50
N ARG A 176 7.75 14.84 -2.20
CA ARG A 176 8.86 14.06 -1.65
C ARG A 176 9.54 14.74 -0.46
N GLU A 177 9.81 16.04 -0.57
CA GLU A 177 10.40 16.83 0.53
C GLU A 177 9.46 16.91 1.75
N GLY A 178 8.14 16.89 1.51
CA GLY A 178 7.14 16.81 2.57
C GLY A 178 7.07 15.45 3.25
N HIS A 179 7.21 14.35 2.50
CA HIS A 179 7.10 12.98 3.05
C HIS A 179 8.37 12.53 3.79
N ALA A 180 9.55 12.98 3.36
CA ALA A 180 10.84 12.59 3.96
C ALA A 180 10.94 12.78 5.48
N PRO A 181 10.59 13.95 6.08
CA PRO A 181 10.64 14.11 7.53
C PRO A 181 9.63 13.22 8.26
N VAL A 182 8.45 12.99 7.69
CA VAL A 182 7.42 12.11 8.26
C VAL A 182 7.91 10.65 8.25
N ASN A 183 8.51 10.22 7.14
CA ASN A 183 9.12 8.90 7.01
C ASN A 183 10.25 8.73 8.05
N ALA A 184 11.10 9.74 8.23
CA ALA A 184 12.19 9.71 9.21
C ALA A 184 11.68 9.61 10.66
N GLU A 185 10.66 10.41 11.03
CA GLU A 185 10.06 10.35 12.37
C GLU A 185 9.42 8.98 12.63
N ARG A 186 8.66 8.45 11.66
CA ARG A 186 8.03 7.13 11.80
C ARG A 186 9.06 6.03 11.90
N MET A 187 10.11 6.05 11.07
CA MET A 187 11.20 5.07 11.13
C MET A 187 11.93 5.07 12.47
N ALA A 188 12.11 6.24 13.08
CA ALA A 188 12.71 6.34 14.42
C ALA A 188 11.86 5.66 15.51
N ARG A 189 10.58 5.40 15.24
CA ARG A 189 9.62 4.72 16.14
C ARG A 189 9.14 3.38 15.58
N LEU A 190 9.91 2.73 14.70
CA LEU A 190 9.56 1.44 14.11
C LEU A 190 9.25 0.41 15.22
N PRO A 191 8.00 -0.07 15.34
CA PRO A 191 7.64 -1.05 16.35
C PRO A 191 8.11 -2.46 15.96
N SER A 192 8.14 -3.37 16.93
CA SER A 192 8.27 -4.80 16.64
C SER A 192 7.12 -5.27 15.73
N PRO A 193 7.36 -6.28 14.86
CA PRO A 193 6.35 -6.74 13.91
C PRO A 193 5.04 -7.12 14.59
N SER A 194 3.93 -6.61 14.05
CA SER A 194 2.59 -6.96 14.51
C SER A 194 2.21 -8.40 14.13
N PRO A 195 1.12 -8.96 14.69
CA PRO A 195 0.59 -10.26 14.26
C PRO A 195 0.27 -10.30 12.76
N CYS A 196 -0.29 -9.22 12.20
CA CYS A 196 -0.56 -9.09 10.76
C CYS A 196 0.73 -9.15 9.95
N GLU A 197 1.74 -8.38 10.34
CA GLU A 197 3.04 -8.37 9.67
C GLU A 197 3.72 -9.73 9.74
N SER A 198 3.66 -10.39 10.90
CA SER A 198 4.17 -11.75 11.09
C SER A 198 3.47 -12.75 10.17
N ALA A 199 2.15 -12.63 10.01
CA ALA A 199 1.37 -13.47 9.11
C ALA A 199 1.71 -13.21 7.62
N ILE A 200 1.89 -11.94 7.23
CA ILE A 200 2.37 -11.56 5.89
C ILE A 200 3.75 -12.18 5.63
N LYS A 201 4.69 -12.03 6.56
CA LYS A 201 6.03 -12.60 6.45
C LYS A 201 6.00 -14.12 6.30
N ALA A 202 5.23 -14.81 7.14
CA ALA A 202 5.07 -16.26 7.07
C ALA A 202 4.43 -16.72 5.75
N PHE A 203 3.49 -15.94 5.20
CA PHE A 203 2.90 -16.20 3.89
C PHE A 203 3.96 -16.10 2.78
N LEU A 204 4.74 -15.02 2.77
CA LEU A 204 5.78 -14.78 1.76
C LEU A 204 6.88 -15.84 1.82
N ASP A 205 7.34 -16.19 3.02
CA ASP A 205 8.35 -17.23 3.21
C ASP A 205 7.88 -18.58 2.64
N ARG A 206 6.59 -18.92 2.81
CA ARG A 206 5.99 -20.13 2.22
C ARG A 206 5.93 -20.09 0.70
N GLN A 207 5.69 -18.92 0.10
CA GLN A 207 5.71 -18.77 -1.35
C GLN A 207 7.13 -18.92 -1.90
N GLN A 208 8.12 -18.29 -1.27
CA GLN A 208 9.52 -18.39 -1.66
C GLN A 208 10.06 -19.83 -1.54
N PHE A 209 9.70 -20.55 -0.47
CA PHE A 209 10.05 -21.96 -0.32
C PHE A 209 9.56 -22.82 -1.50
N ARG A 210 8.34 -22.56 -2.00
CA ARG A 210 7.78 -23.26 -3.17
C ARG A 210 8.52 -22.92 -4.48
N VAL A 211 9.12 -21.73 -4.59
CA VAL A 211 9.95 -21.34 -5.73
C VAL A 211 11.28 -22.12 -5.70
N VAL A 212 11.96 -22.14 -4.55
CA VAL A 212 13.28 -22.79 -4.40
C VAL A 212 13.20 -24.30 -4.67
N GLN A 213 12.17 -25.00 -4.19
CA GLN A 213 12.01 -26.43 -4.45
C GLN A 213 11.77 -26.79 -5.93
N ARG A 214 11.25 -25.86 -6.75
CA ARG A 214 11.05 -26.09 -8.19
C ARG A 214 12.27 -25.74 -9.04
N GLY A 215 13.16 -24.87 -8.55
CA GLY A 215 14.43 -24.56 -9.23
C GLY A 215 15.54 -25.59 -8.98
N ALA A 216 15.33 -26.53 -8.06
CA ALA A 216 16.27 -27.61 -7.72
C ALA A 216 15.90 -28.99 -8.33
N ALA A 217 14.90 -29.03 -9.22
CA ALA A 217 14.45 -30.20 -9.96
C ALA A 217 14.65 -29.98 -11.46
#